data_AF-A0A949J6P7-F1
#
_entry.id   AF-A0A949J6P7-F1
#
_cell.length_a   1.000
_cell.length_b   1.000
_cell.length_c   1.000
_cell.angle_alpha   90.00
_cell.angle_beta   90.00
_cell.angle_gamma   90.00
#
_symmetry.space_group_name_H-M   'P 1'
#
loop_
_entity.id
_entity.type
_entity.pdbx_description
1 polymer ?
#
loop_
_entity_poly.entity_id
_entity_poly.type
_entity_poly.pdbx_seq_one_letter_code
_entity_poly.pdbx_strand_id
1 'polypeptide(L)'
;MSEHEQRTPVQLSTVSADDPRLQPAARRPELVEKVIAVTFLAGIALIAGFGAAYWVNAVPWVLGATFGGGLFLMGVGLIAWGKYLMPRGPFVEERHTLANTDEDRNAFAAAIVERGGGVVKRRKFLGGLLGAGMGIFGVVAAFPLVRSLGPLPKGTLFHTDWAKGTYLVDITGRRVHRDDLAVGSIVTVYPEGLENTDNGQAVDQTVLIRISNENYVTQKGRETWGPLGYIAYSKLCTHLGCPVGLYEQQLQLLVCPCHQSMFDVTNGAIPNFGPAPRPLPQLPLQFDSAGYLQSQADFNQPVGPGFWERS
;
A
#
# COMPACT_ATOMS: atom_id res chain seq x y z
N MET A 1 47.81 27.84 32.53
CA MET A 1 46.96 28.13 33.69
C MET A 1 45.53 27.90 33.27
N SER A 2 44.99 26.72 33.58
CA SER A 2 43.60 26.38 33.31
C SER A 2 42.74 27.02 34.41
N GLU A 3 41.97 28.05 34.07
CA GLU A 3 40.86 28.48 34.90
C GLU A 3 39.87 27.32 34.96
N HIS A 4 39.93 26.58 36.08
CA HIS A 4 38.95 25.58 36.43
C HIS A 4 37.57 26.26 36.42
N GLU A 5 36.67 25.74 35.60
CA GLU A 5 35.23 26.01 35.62
C GLU A 5 34.74 25.84 37.07
N GLN A 6 34.67 26.93 37.83
CA GLN A 6 34.06 26.95 39.15
C GLN A 6 32.56 26.78 38.96
N ARG A 7 32.13 25.52 38.81
CA ARG A 7 30.72 25.18 38.95
C ARG A 7 30.35 25.49 40.39
N THR A 8 29.47 26.48 40.58
CA THR A 8 28.88 26.78 41.87
C THR A 8 28.35 25.46 42.45
N PRO A 9 28.82 25.01 43.62
CA PRO A 9 28.30 23.78 44.21
C PRO A 9 26.82 24.01 44.47
N VAL A 10 25.96 23.36 43.68
CA VAL A 10 24.52 23.32 43.94
C VAL A 10 24.38 22.55 45.23
N GLN A 11 24.08 23.23 46.33
CA GLN A 11 23.65 22.58 47.55
C GLN A 11 22.32 21.90 47.25
N LEU A 12 22.37 20.61 46.93
CA LEU A 12 21.19 19.78 46.99
C LEU A 12 20.77 19.76 48.46
N SER A 13 19.67 20.42 48.79
CA SER A 13 19.06 20.29 50.11
C SER A 13 18.83 18.80 50.32
N THR A 14 19.53 18.22 51.31
CA THR A 14 19.29 16.83 51.70
C THR A 14 17.91 16.80 52.33
N VAL A 15 16.90 16.50 51.53
CA VAL A 15 15.53 16.38 52.02
C VAL A 15 15.48 15.13 52.90
N SER A 16 15.11 15.30 54.17
CA SER A 16 14.92 14.18 55.09
C SER A 16 13.78 13.30 54.59
N ALA A 17 13.89 11.98 54.77
CA ALA A 17 12.81 11.04 54.46
C ALA A 17 11.50 11.37 55.21
N ASP A 18 11.61 12.06 56.34
CA ASP A 18 10.49 12.50 57.18
C ASP A 18 9.92 13.87 56.78
N ASP A 19 10.38 14.50 55.68
CA ASP A 19 9.83 15.79 55.23
C ASP A 19 8.32 15.66 54.95
N PRO A 20 7.46 16.48 55.58
CA PRO A 20 6.02 16.48 55.33
C PRO A 20 5.62 16.63 53.85
N ARG A 21 6.50 17.23 53.03
CA ARG A 21 6.32 17.41 51.57
C ARG A 21 6.57 16.13 50.78
N LEU A 22 7.28 15.16 51.36
CA LEU A 22 7.57 13.85 50.79
C LEU A 22 6.59 12.76 51.27
N GLN A 23 5.58 13.12 52.07
CA GLN A 23 4.59 12.15 52.53
C GLN A 23 3.62 11.75 51.41
N PRO A 24 3.12 10.49 51.41
CA PRO A 24 2.13 10.02 50.44
C PRO A 24 0.88 10.90 50.41
N ALA A 25 0.31 11.10 49.21
CA ALA A 25 -0.91 11.91 49.06
C ALA A 25 -2.18 11.24 49.59
N ALA A 26 -2.17 9.91 49.79
CA ALA A 26 -3.32 9.15 50.27
C ALA A 26 -3.51 9.24 51.78
N ARG A 27 -4.77 9.37 52.24
CA ARG A 27 -5.12 9.33 53.68
C ARG A 27 -4.88 7.96 54.34
N ARG A 28 -4.85 6.88 53.55
CA ARG A 28 -4.61 5.49 54.01
C ARG A 28 -3.64 4.80 53.04
N PRO A 29 -2.33 5.11 53.13
CA PRO A 29 -1.35 4.64 52.15
C PRO A 29 -1.27 3.11 52.09
N GLU A 30 -1.35 2.42 53.22
CA GLU A 30 -1.30 0.94 53.27
C GLU A 30 -2.43 0.26 52.49
N LEU A 31 -3.64 0.84 52.49
CA LEU A 31 -4.76 0.30 51.71
C LEU A 31 -4.54 0.53 50.20
N VAL A 32 -4.04 1.71 49.84
CA VAL A 32 -3.73 2.05 48.45
C VAL A 32 -2.62 1.15 47.91
N GLU A 33 -1.58 0.90 48.72
CA GLU A 33 -0.51 -0.03 48.40
C GLU A 33 -1.04 -1.44 48.12
N LYS A 34 -1.93 -1.96 48.97
CA LYS A 34 -2.57 -3.27 48.75
C LYS A 34 -3.37 -3.31 47.43
N VAL A 35 -4.12 -2.26 47.12
CA VAL A 35 -4.88 -2.18 45.86
C VAL A 35 -3.95 -2.15 44.65
N ILE A 36 -2.87 -1.37 44.70
CA ILE A 36 -1.86 -1.32 43.63
C ILE A 36 -1.21 -2.70 43.46
N ALA A 37 -0.81 -3.35 44.55
CA ALA A 37 -0.22 -4.68 44.54
C ALA A 37 -1.15 -5.73 43.90
N VAL A 38 -2.45 -5.74 44.26
CA VAL A 38 -3.44 -6.62 43.64
C VAL A 38 -3.57 -6.34 42.14
N THR A 39 -3.59 -5.07 41.75
CA THR A 39 -3.68 -4.66 40.34
C THR A 39 -2.46 -5.14 39.55
N PHE A 40 -1.24 -5.00 40.09
CA PHE A 40 -0.03 -5.52 39.47
C PHE A 40 0.00 -7.05 39.40
N LEU A 41 -0.40 -7.75 40.46
CA LEU A 41 -0.45 -9.21 40.45
C LEU A 41 -1.43 -9.74 39.41
N ALA A 42 -2.61 -9.12 39.28
CA ALA A 42 -3.57 -9.45 38.25
C ALA A 42 -3.04 -9.12 36.84
N GLY A 43 -2.34 -7.99 36.66
CA GLY A 43 -1.68 -7.64 35.41
C GLY A 43 -0.60 -8.65 35.00
N ILE A 44 0.27 -9.03 35.93
CA ILE A 44 1.33 -10.05 35.74
C ILE A 44 0.71 -11.41 35.39
N ALA A 45 -0.35 -11.83 36.09
CA ALA A 45 -1.04 -13.08 35.82
C ALA A 45 -1.62 -13.13 34.40
N LEU A 46 -2.20 -12.02 33.93
CA LEU A 46 -2.70 -11.92 32.56
C LEU A 46 -1.58 -11.92 31.52
N ILE A 47 -0.43 -11.28 31.79
CA ILE A 47 0.75 -11.32 30.90
C ILE A 47 1.35 -12.74 30.85
N ALA A 48 1.44 -13.44 31.98
CA ALA A 48 1.85 -14.85 32.02
C ALA A 48 0.83 -15.73 31.27
N GLY A 49 -0.46 -15.45 31.44
CA GLY A 49 -1.56 -16.06 30.69
C GLY A 49 -1.44 -15.86 29.18
N PHE A 50 -0.97 -14.69 28.73
CA PHE A 50 -0.65 -14.46 27.32
C PHE A 50 0.49 -15.37 26.84
N GLY A 51 1.56 -15.53 27.61
CA GLY A 51 2.65 -16.46 27.30
C GLY A 51 2.16 -17.91 27.16
N ALA A 52 1.30 -18.35 28.08
CA ALA A 52 0.69 -19.68 28.02
C ALA A 52 -0.28 -19.82 26.83
N ALA A 53 -1.13 -18.82 26.58
CA ALA A 53 -2.06 -18.79 25.46
C ALA A 53 -1.32 -18.79 24.10
N TYR A 54 -0.20 -18.10 24.02
CA TYR A 54 0.67 -18.10 22.84
C TYR A 54 1.28 -19.49 22.62
N TRP A 55 1.78 -20.13 23.67
CA TRP A 55 2.37 -21.48 23.61
C TRP A 55 1.40 -22.54 23.06
N VAL A 56 0.11 -22.44 23.41
CA VAL A 56 -0.92 -23.39 22.95
C VAL A 56 -1.63 -22.96 21.66
N ASN A 57 -1.13 -21.93 20.96
CA ASN A 57 -1.78 -21.37 19.76
C ASN A 57 -3.25 -21.01 19.97
N ALA A 58 -3.55 -20.33 21.08
CA ALA A 58 -4.90 -19.87 21.38
C ALA A 58 -5.41 -18.89 20.30
N VAL A 59 -6.74 -18.83 20.19
CA VAL A 59 -7.43 -17.93 19.26
C VAL A 59 -7.11 -16.45 19.54
N PRO A 60 -7.09 -15.57 18.51
CA PRO A 60 -6.56 -14.20 18.64
C PRO A 60 -7.21 -13.34 19.73
N TRP A 61 -8.50 -13.53 20.02
CA TRP A 61 -9.18 -12.76 21.05
C TRP A 61 -8.71 -13.13 22.47
N VAL A 62 -8.27 -14.38 22.72
CA VAL A 62 -7.66 -14.78 24.00
C VAL A 62 -6.30 -14.11 24.17
N LEU A 63 -5.50 -14.08 23.10
CA LEU A 63 -4.20 -13.40 23.09
C LEU A 63 -4.37 -11.90 23.35
N GLY A 64 -5.34 -11.27 22.67
CA GLY A 64 -5.67 -9.85 22.86
C GLY A 64 -6.17 -9.54 24.27
N ALA A 65 -7.08 -10.36 24.82
CA ALA A 65 -7.64 -10.14 26.15
C ALA A 65 -6.59 -10.30 27.27
N THR A 66 -5.73 -11.31 27.18
CA THR A 66 -4.67 -11.57 28.17
C THR A 66 -3.56 -10.52 28.11
N PHE A 67 -3.05 -10.20 26.91
CA PHE A 67 -2.00 -9.20 26.76
C PHE A 67 -2.52 -7.78 27.06
N GLY A 68 -3.64 -7.40 26.45
CA GLY A 68 -4.25 -6.08 26.62
C GLY A 68 -4.73 -5.85 28.05
N GLY A 69 -5.40 -6.84 28.65
CA GLY A 69 -5.83 -6.78 30.06
C GLY A 69 -4.64 -6.69 31.02
N GLY A 70 -3.57 -7.43 30.74
CA GLY A 70 -2.32 -7.38 31.49
C GLY A 70 -1.70 -5.97 31.50
N LEU A 71 -1.49 -5.39 30.32
CA LEU A 71 -0.96 -4.03 30.18
C LEU A 71 -1.88 -2.97 30.79
N PHE A 72 -3.20 -3.12 30.63
CA PHE A 72 -4.18 -2.21 31.20
C PHE A 72 -4.06 -2.17 32.73
N LEU A 73 -4.04 -3.32 33.40
CA LEU A 73 -3.92 -3.39 34.85
C LEU A 73 -2.55 -2.88 35.33
N MET A 74 -1.46 -3.19 34.62
CA MET A 74 -0.15 -2.61 34.90
C MET A 74 -0.17 -1.08 34.80
N GLY A 75 -0.82 -0.52 33.78
CA GLY A 75 -1.00 0.93 33.62
C GLY A 75 -1.82 1.55 34.75
N VAL A 76 -2.94 0.93 35.13
CA VAL A 76 -3.78 1.40 36.26
C VAL A 76 -2.98 1.41 37.56
N GLY A 77 -2.20 0.35 37.83
CA GLY A 77 -1.33 0.27 39.01
C GLY A 77 -0.26 1.37 39.04
N LEU A 78 0.42 1.63 37.91
CA LEU A 78 1.43 2.69 37.79
C LEU A 78 0.84 4.09 38.01
N ILE A 79 -0.33 4.37 37.42
CA ILE A 79 -1.03 5.65 37.62
C ILE A 79 -1.45 5.81 39.08
N ALA A 80 -1.99 4.76 39.68
CA ALA A 80 -2.39 4.79 41.09
C ALA A 80 -1.19 5.01 42.02
N TRP A 81 -0.05 4.37 41.76
CA TRP A 81 1.20 4.62 42.48
C TRP A 81 1.61 6.09 42.33
N GLY A 82 1.75 6.60 41.11
CA GLY A 82 2.14 7.98 40.85
C GLY A 82 1.18 9.01 41.47
N LYS A 83 -0.13 8.73 41.46
CA LYS A 83 -1.13 9.67 41.95
C LYS A 83 -1.23 9.68 43.48
N TYR A 84 -1.15 8.52 44.12
CA TYR A 84 -1.57 8.36 45.53
C TYR A 84 -0.43 8.07 46.49
N LEU A 85 0.67 7.46 46.04
CA LEU A 85 1.82 7.13 46.88
C LEU A 85 3.03 8.02 46.63
N MET A 86 3.16 8.64 45.46
CA MET A 86 4.27 9.57 45.19
C MET A 86 4.03 10.96 45.82
N PRO A 87 5.09 11.64 46.28
CA PRO A 87 5.02 13.03 46.72
C PRO A 87 4.51 13.97 45.63
N ARG A 88 3.66 14.93 46.01
CA ARG A 88 3.08 15.90 45.05
C ARG A 88 3.80 17.25 44.99
N GLY A 89 4.80 17.48 45.83
CA GLY A 89 5.43 18.79 45.92
C GLY A 89 4.46 19.87 46.44
N PRO A 90 4.87 21.14 46.43
CA PRO A 90 5.39 21.79 45.23
C PRO A 90 6.89 21.60 45.04
N PHE A 91 7.27 21.20 43.82
CA PHE A 91 8.65 21.25 43.33
C PHE A 91 8.81 22.54 42.53
N VAL A 92 9.76 23.39 42.90
CA VAL A 92 10.04 24.65 42.22
C VAL A 92 11.47 24.58 41.67
N GLU A 93 11.59 24.72 40.36
CA GLU A 93 12.87 24.86 39.66
C GLU A 93 12.84 26.18 38.90
N GLU A 94 13.85 27.03 39.13
CA GLU A 94 13.96 28.29 38.39
C GLU A 94 14.34 28.01 36.93
N ARG A 95 13.49 28.45 36.00
CA ARG A 95 13.76 28.30 34.57
C ARG A 95 14.80 29.34 34.13
N HIS A 96 15.99 28.89 33.76
CA HIS A 96 16.96 29.74 33.09
C HIS A 96 16.42 30.21 31.72
N THR A 97 16.78 31.42 31.30
CA THR A 97 16.44 31.91 29.97
C THR A 97 17.23 31.13 28.91
N LEU A 98 16.57 30.71 27.83
CA LEU A 98 17.25 30.08 26.68
C LEU A 98 17.93 31.11 25.76
N ALA A 99 17.86 32.40 26.12
CA ALA A 99 18.48 33.47 25.35
C ALA A 99 19.94 33.62 25.77
N ASN A 100 20.85 33.35 24.83
CA ASN A 100 22.27 33.67 24.99
C ASN A 100 22.46 35.19 25.15
N THR A 101 23.50 35.57 25.88
CA THR A 101 23.89 36.97 26.02
C THR A 101 24.31 37.55 24.67
N ASP A 102 24.23 38.88 24.53
CA ASP A 102 24.72 39.54 23.32
C ASP A 102 26.24 39.38 23.15
N GLU A 103 26.97 39.23 24.26
CA GLU A 103 28.39 38.91 24.25
C GLU A 103 28.67 37.54 23.61
N ASP A 104 27.93 36.50 24.00
CA ASP A 104 28.07 35.16 23.42
C ASP A 104 27.73 35.15 21.92
N ARG A 105 26.68 35.88 21.52
CA ARG A 105 26.28 36.00 20.11
C ARG A 105 27.35 36.72 19.28
N ASN A 106 27.90 37.80 19.81
CA ASN A 106 28.95 38.58 19.15
C ASN A 106 30.26 37.79 19.06
N ALA A 107 30.63 37.07 20.12
CA ALA A 107 31.79 36.20 20.14
C ALA A 107 31.66 35.07 19.10
N PHE A 108 30.49 34.44 18.99
CA PHE A 108 30.22 33.43 17.96
C PHE A 108 30.29 33.99 16.53
N ALA A 109 29.67 35.16 16.29
CA ALA A 109 29.72 35.81 14.99
C ALA A 109 31.15 36.21 14.59
N ALA A 110 31.93 36.75 15.53
CA ALA A 110 33.33 37.09 15.34
C ALA A 110 34.17 35.85 14.99
N ALA A 111 33.99 34.76 15.74
CA ALA A 111 34.69 33.50 15.49
C ALA A 111 34.40 32.92 14.09
N ILE A 112 33.16 33.03 13.59
CA ILE A 112 32.81 32.61 12.20
C ILE A 112 33.53 33.47 11.15
N VAL A 113 33.54 34.78 11.35
CA VAL A 113 34.13 35.73 10.41
C VAL A 113 35.65 35.57 10.35
N GLU A 114 36.30 35.48 11.51
CA GLU A 114 37.74 35.32 11.65
C GLU A 114 38.24 34.00 11.04
N ARG A 115 37.53 32.91 11.30
CA ARG A 115 37.98 31.56 10.91
C ARG A 115 37.76 31.22 9.43
N GLY A 116 36.78 31.82 8.77
CA GLY A 116 36.44 31.40 7.40
C GLY A 116 35.77 32.44 6.50
N GLY A 117 35.00 33.38 7.09
CA GLY A 117 34.23 34.35 6.31
C GLY A 117 35.07 35.23 5.38
N GLY A 118 36.25 35.67 5.84
CA GLY A 118 37.13 36.54 5.06
C GLY A 118 37.81 35.87 3.87
N VAL A 119 38.21 34.60 4.01
CA VAL A 119 38.98 33.87 2.98
C VAL A 119 38.07 33.46 1.81
N VAL A 120 36.87 32.96 2.12
CA VAL A 120 35.89 32.53 1.11
C VAL A 120 35.36 33.73 0.32
N LYS A 121 35.05 34.85 0.99
CA LYS A 121 34.52 36.07 0.35
C LYS A 121 35.50 36.73 -0.62
N ARG A 122 36.82 36.59 -0.40
CA ARG A 122 37.87 37.17 -1.25
C ARG A 122 38.21 36.31 -2.47
N ARG A 123 37.94 34.99 -2.43
CA ARG A 123 38.29 34.04 -3.50
C ARG A 123 37.08 33.63 -4.34
N LYS A 124 36.38 34.63 -4.90
CA LYS A 124 35.11 34.45 -5.63
C LYS A 124 35.19 33.44 -6.78
N PHE A 125 36.31 33.37 -7.50
CA PHE A 125 36.51 32.39 -8.57
C PHE A 125 36.48 30.93 -8.04
N LEU A 126 37.26 30.63 -6.99
CA LEU A 126 37.28 29.31 -6.36
C LEU A 126 35.95 28.96 -5.70
N GLY A 127 35.29 29.92 -5.05
CA GLY A 127 33.95 29.74 -4.50
C GLY A 127 32.89 29.46 -5.58
N GLY A 128 32.99 30.13 -6.73
CA GLY A 128 32.14 29.87 -7.90
C GLY A 128 32.36 28.48 -8.48
N LEU A 129 33.62 28.02 -8.61
CA LEU A 129 33.95 26.67 -9.05
C LEU A 129 33.44 25.60 -8.08
N LEU A 130 33.58 25.80 -6.77
CA LEU A 130 33.03 24.90 -5.75
C LEU A 130 31.51 24.82 -5.83
N GLY A 131 30.83 25.98 -5.95
CA GLY A 131 29.38 26.04 -6.10
C GLY A 131 28.89 25.35 -7.37
N ALA A 132 29.55 25.58 -8.50
CA ALA A 132 29.25 24.91 -9.76
C ALA A 132 29.49 23.39 -9.66
N GLY A 133 30.61 22.97 -9.06
CA GLY A 133 30.94 21.56 -8.84
C GLY A 133 29.92 20.85 -7.94
N MET A 134 29.52 21.48 -6.83
CA MET A 134 28.46 20.96 -5.96
C MET A 134 27.09 20.94 -6.65
N GLY A 135 26.79 21.92 -7.50
CA GLY A 135 25.56 21.94 -8.30
C GLY A 135 25.50 20.79 -9.29
N ILE A 136 26.57 20.59 -10.07
CA ILE A 136 26.70 19.46 -11.01
C ILE A 136 26.63 18.14 -10.24
N PHE A 137 27.37 18.01 -9.14
CA PHE A 137 27.35 16.82 -8.30
C PHE A 137 25.93 16.54 -7.78
N GLY A 138 25.20 17.55 -7.32
CA GLY A 138 23.82 17.40 -6.86
C GLY A 138 22.88 16.87 -7.95
N VAL A 139 22.97 17.42 -9.17
CA VAL A 139 22.19 16.93 -10.31
C VAL A 139 22.57 15.49 -10.67
N VAL A 140 23.87 15.19 -10.75
CA VAL A 140 24.37 13.85 -11.11
C VAL A 140 24.03 12.82 -10.03
N ALA A 141 24.09 13.19 -8.76
CA ALA A 141 23.72 12.31 -7.64
C ALA A 141 22.20 12.05 -7.59
N ALA A 142 21.38 13.03 -7.98
CA ALA A 142 19.92 12.88 -8.05
C ALA A 142 19.45 12.12 -9.30
N PHE A 143 20.21 12.17 -10.40
CA PHE A 143 19.81 11.59 -11.68
C PHE A 143 19.51 10.07 -11.61
N PRO A 144 20.31 9.22 -10.94
CA PRO A 144 19.98 7.82 -10.72
C PRO A 144 18.67 7.61 -9.97
N LEU A 145 18.30 8.48 -9.02
CA LEU A 145 17.05 8.34 -8.27
C LEU A 145 15.83 8.52 -9.18
N VAL A 146 15.92 9.39 -10.18
CA VAL A 146 14.85 9.61 -11.17
C VAL A 146 14.88 8.53 -12.25
N ARG A 147 16.07 8.17 -12.74
CA ARG A 147 16.23 7.25 -13.87
C ARG A 147 16.09 5.77 -13.50
N SER A 148 16.31 5.41 -12.23
CA SER A 148 16.24 4.02 -11.75
C SER A 148 14.82 3.60 -11.34
N LEU A 149 13.79 4.43 -11.59
CA LEU A 149 12.38 4.10 -11.34
C LEU A 149 11.78 3.09 -12.34
N GLY A 150 12.64 2.37 -13.07
CA GLY A 150 12.24 1.30 -13.97
C GLY A 150 12.27 1.66 -15.45
N PRO A 151 11.99 0.68 -16.32
CA PRO A 151 11.89 0.89 -17.76
C PRO A 151 10.65 1.71 -18.11
N LEU A 152 10.71 2.47 -19.19
CA LEU A 152 9.53 3.11 -19.78
C LEU A 152 8.62 2.03 -20.38
N PRO A 153 7.28 2.13 -20.21
CA PRO A 153 6.33 1.12 -20.73
C PRO A 153 6.31 1.02 -22.26
N LYS A 154 6.79 2.03 -22.99
CA LYS A 154 6.81 2.05 -24.47
C LYS A 154 5.44 1.63 -25.05
N GLY A 155 5.42 0.63 -25.94
CA GLY A 155 4.23 0.14 -26.62
C GLY A 155 3.50 -1.00 -25.93
N THR A 156 3.92 -1.43 -24.73
CA THR A 156 3.36 -2.63 -24.09
C THR A 156 1.88 -2.46 -23.71
N LEU A 157 1.38 -1.23 -23.62
CA LEU A 157 -0.03 -0.96 -23.32
C LEU A 157 -0.94 -1.04 -24.55
N PHE A 158 -0.39 -1.11 -25.75
CA PHE A 158 -1.17 -1.10 -27.00
C PHE A 158 -1.50 -2.48 -27.54
N HIS A 159 -0.76 -3.51 -27.11
CA HIS A 159 -0.84 -4.86 -27.64
C HIS A 159 -0.91 -5.86 -26.50
N THR A 160 -1.60 -6.96 -26.76
CA THR A 160 -1.58 -8.14 -25.89
C THR A 160 -0.74 -9.24 -26.54
N ASP A 161 -0.63 -10.40 -25.89
CA ASP A 161 0.05 -11.55 -26.48
C ASP A 161 -0.86 -12.38 -27.42
N TRP A 162 -2.12 -11.94 -27.63
CA TRP A 162 -3.00 -12.54 -28.63
C TRP A 162 -2.50 -12.27 -30.06
N ALA A 163 -2.45 -13.30 -30.88
CA ALA A 163 -2.06 -13.22 -32.28
C ALA A 163 -2.96 -14.10 -33.16
N LYS A 164 -2.82 -13.97 -34.49
CA LYS A 164 -3.56 -14.81 -35.42
C LYS A 164 -3.16 -16.29 -35.26
N GLY A 165 -4.14 -17.15 -35.04
CA GLY A 165 -3.96 -18.60 -34.90
C GLY A 165 -3.61 -19.06 -33.49
N THR A 166 -3.49 -18.16 -32.52
CA THR A 166 -3.23 -18.55 -31.12
C THR A 166 -4.43 -19.30 -30.55
N TYR A 167 -4.20 -20.48 -30.00
CA TYR A 167 -5.25 -21.27 -29.37
C TYR A 167 -5.72 -20.64 -28.05
N LEU A 168 -7.02 -20.71 -27.80
CA LEU A 168 -7.59 -20.35 -26.51
C LEU A 168 -7.46 -21.54 -25.56
N VAL A 169 -6.80 -21.34 -24.42
CA VAL A 169 -6.69 -22.35 -23.36
C VAL A 169 -7.37 -21.90 -22.07
N ASP A 170 -7.89 -22.85 -21.30
CA ASP A 170 -8.36 -22.59 -19.94
C ASP A 170 -7.18 -22.38 -18.96
N ILE A 171 -7.48 -22.13 -17.69
CA ILE A 171 -6.46 -21.90 -16.65
C ILE A 171 -5.51 -23.08 -16.44
N THR A 172 -5.82 -24.27 -16.98
CA THR A 172 -4.97 -25.46 -16.89
C THR A 172 -4.09 -25.66 -18.12
N GLY A 173 -4.20 -24.78 -19.13
CA GLY A 173 -3.51 -24.92 -20.41
C GLY A 173 -4.23 -25.83 -21.40
N ARG A 174 -5.45 -26.30 -21.07
CA ARG A 174 -6.23 -27.14 -21.97
C ARG A 174 -6.93 -26.28 -23.03
N ARG A 175 -6.70 -26.60 -24.31
CA ARG A 175 -7.36 -25.95 -25.44
C ARG A 175 -8.88 -26.10 -25.36
N VAL A 176 -9.59 -25.02 -25.63
CA VAL A 176 -11.05 -24.98 -25.63
C VAL A 176 -11.59 -25.49 -26.96
N HIS A 177 -12.39 -26.56 -26.91
CA HIS A 177 -13.14 -27.12 -28.03
C HIS A 177 -14.57 -26.56 -28.08
N ARG A 178 -15.20 -26.55 -29.26
CA ARG A 178 -16.59 -26.08 -29.48
C ARG A 178 -17.66 -26.75 -28.61
N ASP A 179 -17.34 -27.89 -28.00
CA ASP A 179 -18.24 -28.69 -27.16
C ASP A 179 -17.96 -28.55 -25.66
N ASP A 180 -16.91 -27.83 -25.26
CA ASP A 180 -16.50 -27.70 -23.86
C ASP A 180 -17.38 -26.73 -23.05
N LEU A 181 -17.96 -25.71 -23.70
CA LEU A 181 -18.69 -24.65 -23.03
C LEU A 181 -20.20 -24.81 -23.26
N ALA A 182 -21.00 -24.90 -22.20
CA ALA A 182 -22.46 -24.95 -22.31
C ALA A 182 -23.03 -23.57 -22.69
N VAL A 183 -24.19 -23.54 -23.35
CA VAL A 183 -24.90 -22.29 -23.64
C VAL A 183 -25.25 -21.58 -22.33
N GLY A 184 -24.95 -20.29 -22.25
CA GLY A 184 -25.14 -19.46 -21.07
C GLY A 184 -23.99 -19.50 -20.07
N SER A 185 -22.94 -20.27 -20.32
CA SER A 185 -21.76 -20.32 -19.46
C SER A 185 -20.61 -19.46 -19.96
N ILE A 186 -19.68 -19.17 -19.05
CA ILE A 186 -18.46 -18.42 -19.32
C ILE A 186 -17.25 -19.19 -18.82
N VAL A 187 -16.10 -18.95 -19.44
CA VAL A 187 -14.80 -19.43 -18.99
C VAL A 187 -13.75 -18.35 -19.22
N THR A 188 -12.76 -18.27 -18.35
CA THR A 188 -11.60 -17.39 -18.59
C THR A 188 -10.59 -18.14 -19.43
N VAL A 189 -10.13 -17.50 -20.50
CA VAL A 189 -9.18 -18.06 -21.45
C VAL A 189 -7.93 -17.19 -21.57
N TYR A 190 -6.85 -17.83 -21.97
CA TYR A 190 -5.52 -17.27 -22.14
C TYR A 190 -4.96 -17.68 -23.51
N PRO A 191 -3.98 -16.94 -24.07
CA PRO A 191 -3.23 -17.40 -25.21
C PRO A 191 -2.41 -18.64 -24.81
N GLU A 192 -2.44 -19.69 -25.63
CA GLU A 192 -1.71 -20.93 -25.38
C GLU A 192 -0.22 -20.69 -25.08
N GLY A 193 0.26 -21.27 -23.97
CA GLY A 193 1.65 -21.21 -23.52
C GLY A 193 1.96 -20.00 -22.64
N LEU A 194 0.97 -19.14 -22.38
CA LEU A 194 1.11 -17.95 -21.54
C LEU A 194 0.24 -18.00 -20.28
N GLU A 195 -0.60 -19.03 -20.14
CA GLU A 195 -1.39 -19.28 -18.94
C GLU A 195 -0.50 -19.55 -17.73
N ASN A 196 -0.69 -18.79 -16.65
CA ASN A 196 0.08 -18.91 -15.41
C ASN A 196 1.62 -18.86 -15.57
N THR A 197 2.11 -18.12 -16.56
CA THR A 197 3.55 -17.91 -16.76
C THR A 197 3.96 -16.50 -16.33
N ASP A 198 5.22 -16.34 -15.92
CA ASP A 198 5.81 -15.01 -15.67
C ASP A 198 6.00 -14.18 -16.96
N ASN A 199 5.87 -14.83 -18.13
CA ASN A 199 6.03 -14.20 -19.43
C ASN A 199 4.69 -13.73 -20.03
N GLY A 200 3.56 -14.26 -19.56
CA GLY A 200 2.24 -13.87 -20.02
C GLY A 200 1.82 -12.52 -19.45
N GLN A 201 1.16 -11.69 -20.25
CA GLN A 201 0.70 -10.40 -19.76
C GLN A 201 -0.61 -10.55 -18.97
N ALA A 202 -0.70 -9.85 -17.83
CA ALA A 202 -1.94 -9.77 -17.05
C ALA A 202 -3.12 -9.26 -17.90
N VAL A 203 -2.82 -8.53 -18.98
CA VAL A 203 -3.80 -7.98 -19.92
C VAL A 203 -4.39 -8.99 -20.91
N ASP A 204 -3.82 -10.20 -21.00
CA ASP A 204 -4.28 -11.25 -21.94
C ASP A 204 -5.57 -11.93 -21.52
N GLN A 205 -5.92 -11.82 -20.23
CA GLN A 205 -7.11 -12.46 -19.67
C GLN A 205 -8.35 -12.07 -20.46
N THR A 206 -9.04 -13.08 -20.97
CA THR A 206 -10.21 -12.92 -21.82
C THR A 206 -11.35 -13.76 -21.26
N VAL A 207 -12.55 -13.19 -21.20
CA VAL A 207 -13.76 -13.95 -20.86
C VAL A 207 -14.39 -14.46 -22.15
N LEU A 208 -14.44 -15.78 -22.29
CA LEU A 208 -15.16 -16.49 -23.34
C LEU A 208 -16.57 -16.80 -22.85
N ILE A 209 -17.57 -16.50 -23.66
CA ILE A 209 -18.99 -16.62 -23.35
C ILE A 209 -19.63 -17.41 -24.49
N ARG A 210 -20.48 -18.38 -24.16
CA ARG A 210 -21.35 -19.01 -25.15
C ARG A 210 -22.78 -18.51 -24.97
N ILE A 211 -23.28 -17.73 -25.93
CA ILE A 211 -24.68 -17.28 -25.94
C ILE A 211 -25.56 -18.26 -26.73
N SER A 212 -26.87 -18.21 -26.50
CA SER A 212 -27.84 -19.09 -27.17
C SER A 212 -28.14 -18.69 -28.61
N ASN A 213 -28.06 -17.39 -28.92
CA ASN A 213 -28.30 -16.88 -30.25
C ASN A 213 -27.02 -16.93 -31.09
N GLU A 214 -26.94 -17.88 -32.01
CA GLU A 214 -25.79 -18.03 -32.92
C GLU A 214 -25.78 -17.01 -34.07
N ASN A 215 -26.93 -16.42 -34.40
CA ASN A 215 -27.10 -15.46 -35.49
C ASN A 215 -27.12 -14.03 -34.94
N TYR A 216 -26.01 -13.60 -34.35
CA TYR A 216 -25.89 -12.27 -33.76
C TYR A 216 -24.58 -11.59 -34.18
N VAL A 217 -24.65 -10.28 -34.42
CA VAL A 217 -23.49 -9.45 -34.80
C VAL A 217 -23.30 -8.39 -33.72
N THR A 218 -22.18 -8.50 -32.99
CA THR A 218 -21.84 -7.64 -31.84
C THR A 218 -21.80 -6.15 -32.18
N GLN A 219 -21.21 -5.82 -33.31
CA GLN A 219 -21.10 -4.47 -33.87
C GLN A 219 -20.90 -4.62 -35.38
N LYS A 220 -21.25 -3.59 -36.16
CA LYS A 220 -20.99 -3.56 -37.61
C LYS A 220 -19.49 -3.79 -37.88
N GLY A 221 -19.16 -4.70 -38.80
CA GLY A 221 -17.78 -5.08 -39.11
C GLY A 221 -17.21 -6.23 -38.25
N ARG A 222 -18.02 -6.81 -37.35
CA ARG A 222 -17.65 -7.96 -36.50
C ARG A 222 -18.46 -9.21 -36.81
N GLU A 223 -18.97 -9.33 -38.04
CA GLU A 223 -19.88 -10.41 -38.47
C GLU A 223 -19.26 -11.81 -38.28
N THR A 224 -17.94 -11.92 -38.33
CA THR A 224 -17.21 -13.19 -38.21
C THR A 224 -16.53 -13.39 -36.86
N TRP A 225 -16.67 -12.47 -35.91
CA TRP A 225 -15.86 -12.47 -34.67
C TRP A 225 -16.39 -13.42 -33.60
N GLY A 226 -17.62 -13.91 -33.74
CA GLY A 226 -18.26 -14.78 -32.76
C GLY A 226 -18.96 -16.00 -33.37
N PRO A 227 -18.22 -17.00 -33.86
CA PRO A 227 -18.80 -18.18 -34.50
C PRO A 227 -19.57 -19.04 -33.51
N LEU A 228 -20.71 -19.59 -33.93
CA LEU A 228 -21.52 -20.55 -33.14
C LEU A 228 -21.91 -20.03 -31.74
N GLY A 229 -22.16 -18.72 -31.63
CA GLY A 229 -22.52 -18.08 -30.36
C GLY A 229 -21.37 -17.94 -29.36
N TYR A 230 -20.12 -18.19 -29.75
CA TYR A 230 -18.95 -17.92 -28.91
C TYR A 230 -18.52 -16.47 -29.04
N ILE A 231 -18.39 -15.76 -27.93
CA ILE A 231 -17.95 -14.36 -27.91
C ILE A 231 -16.85 -14.23 -26.85
N ALA A 232 -15.78 -13.54 -27.20
CA ALA A 232 -14.68 -13.27 -26.29
C ALA A 232 -14.50 -11.75 -26.09
N TYR A 233 -14.47 -11.33 -24.84
CA TYR A 233 -14.14 -9.95 -24.45
C TYR A 233 -12.94 -9.93 -23.52
N SER A 234 -12.15 -8.86 -23.54
CA SER A 234 -11.12 -8.65 -22.53
C SER A 234 -11.76 -8.72 -21.14
N LYS A 235 -11.11 -9.45 -20.24
CA LYS A 235 -11.51 -9.55 -18.85
C LYS A 235 -11.21 -8.26 -18.09
N LEU A 236 -10.43 -7.32 -18.63
CA LEU A 236 -10.04 -6.11 -17.91
C LEU A 236 -11.07 -4.99 -18.08
N CYS A 237 -11.66 -4.58 -16.96
CA CYS A 237 -12.59 -3.47 -16.93
C CYS A 237 -11.93 -2.18 -17.45
N THR A 238 -12.60 -1.49 -18.38
CA THR A 238 -12.13 -0.24 -18.98
C THR A 238 -12.13 0.96 -18.04
N HIS A 239 -12.65 0.81 -16.81
CA HIS A 239 -12.57 1.81 -15.74
C HIS A 239 -11.17 1.78 -15.09
N LEU A 240 -10.91 0.78 -14.22
CA LEU A 240 -9.70 0.66 -13.40
C LEU A 240 -9.06 -0.74 -13.43
N GLY A 241 -9.40 -1.56 -14.44
CA GLY A 241 -8.66 -2.78 -14.75
C GLY A 241 -9.05 -4.03 -13.94
N CYS A 242 -10.04 -3.93 -13.06
CA CYS A 242 -10.56 -5.11 -12.35
C CYS A 242 -11.02 -6.22 -13.32
N PRO A 243 -10.81 -7.49 -12.95
CA PRO A 243 -11.25 -8.62 -13.76
C PRO A 243 -12.78 -8.73 -13.76
N VAL A 244 -13.39 -8.48 -14.92
CA VAL A 244 -14.80 -8.70 -15.22
C VAL A 244 -15.02 -10.21 -15.36
N GLY A 245 -15.92 -10.77 -14.57
CA GLY A 245 -16.11 -12.23 -14.56
C GLY A 245 -17.39 -12.70 -13.93
N LEU A 246 -18.25 -11.79 -13.47
CA LEU A 246 -19.62 -12.13 -13.12
C LEU A 246 -20.44 -12.00 -14.40
N TYR A 247 -21.18 -13.05 -14.75
CA TYR A 247 -22.03 -13.04 -15.93
C TYR A 247 -23.47 -13.32 -15.50
N GLU A 248 -24.35 -12.38 -15.82
CA GLU A 248 -25.77 -12.59 -15.64
C GLU A 248 -26.38 -13.08 -16.95
N GLN A 249 -26.70 -14.38 -16.98
CA GLN A 249 -27.09 -15.11 -18.18
C GLN A 249 -28.41 -14.60 -18.77
N GLN A 250 -29.39 -14.26 -17.93
CA GLN A 250 -30.73 -13.90 -18.42
C GLN A 250 -30.73 -12.57 -19.16
N LEU A 251 -29.94 -11.62 -18.67
CA LEU A 251 -29.80 -10.28 -19.24
C LEU A 251 -28.60 -10.16 -20.19
N GLN A 252 -27.77 -11.20 -20.28
CA GLN A 252 -26.53 -11.22 -21.05
C GLN A 252 -25.62 -10.04 -20.71
N LEU A 253 -25.42 -9.83 -19.41
CA LEU A 253 -24.57 -8.76 -18.88
C LEU A 253 -23.32 -9.33 -18.23
N LEU A 254 -22.16 -8.82 -18.63
CA LEU A 254 -20.94 -8.97 -17.87
C LEU A 254 -20.89 -7.89 -16.78
N VAL A 255 -20.61 -8.28 -15.54
CA VAL A 255 -20.57 -7.39 -14.39
C VAL A 255 -19.17 -7.35 -13.79
N CYS A 256 -18.65 -6.14 -13.62
CA CYS A 256 -17.41 -5.88 -12.91
C CYS A 256 -17.68 -5.82 -11.39
N PRO A 257 -17.06 -6.67 -10.56
CA PRO A 257 -17.35 -6.73 -9.13
C PRO A 257 -16.86 -5.51 -8.34
N CYS A 258 -15.92 -4.72 -8.87
CA CYS A 258 -15.31 -3.63 -8.13
C CYS A 258 -16.21 -2.39 -8.00
N HIS A 259 -16.78 -1.94 -9.13
CA HIS A 259 -17.59 -0.71 -9.19
C HIS A 259 -18.86 -0.91 -10.02
N GLN A 260 -19.25 -2.17 -10.21
CA GLN A 260 -20.54 -2.58 -10.77
C GLN A 260 -20.79 -2.11 -12.20
N SER A 261 -19.74 -1.81 -12.98
CA SER A 261 -19.94 -1.59 -14.42
C SER A 261 -20.54 -2.85 -15.06
N MET A 262 -21.64 -2.66 -15.79
CA MET A 262 -22.35 -3.73 -16.48
C MET A 262 -22.19 -3.52 -17.99
N PHE A 263 -21.81 -4.57 -18.70
CA PHE A 263 -21.49 -4.54 -20.13
C PHE A 263 -22.43 -5.48 -20.88
N ASP A 264 -23.13 -4.97 -21.88
CA ASP A 264 -24.03 -5.74 -22.73
C ASP A 264 -23.23 -6.59 -23.73
N VAL A 265 -23.10 -7.89 -23.47
CA VAL A 265 -22.28 -8.77 -24.33
C VAL A 265 -22.92 -8.93 -25.72
N THR A 266 -24.24 -8.76 -25.82
CA THR A 266 -24.97 -8.71 -27.09
C THR A 266 -25.09 -7.31 -27.66
N ASN A 267 -24.16 -6.41 -27.33
CA ASN A 267 -24.02 -5.13 -28.01
C ASN A 267 -22.55 -4.68 -27.99
N GLY A 268 -21.63 -5.62 -28.24
CA GLY A 268 -20.20 -5.30 -28.30
C GLY A 268 -19.60 -4.94 -26.94
N ALA A 269 -20.19 -5.40 -25.85
CA ALA A 269 -19.83 -5.05 -24.47
C ALA A 269 -19.90 -3.55 -24.18
N ILE A 270 -20.82 -2.81 -24.79
CA ILE A 270 -21.08 -1.40 -24.44
C ILE A 270 -21.54 -1.34 -22.97
N PRO A 271 -20.94 -0.47 -22.12
CA PRO A 271 -21.37 -0.31 -20.75
C PRO A 271 -22.75 0.33 -20.71
N ASN A 272 -23.70 -0.30 -20.03
CA ASN A 272 -25.05 0.24 -19.81
C ASN A 272 -25.27 0.76 -18.38
N PHE A 273 -24.34 0.49 -17.47
CA PHE A 273 -24.34 0.98 -16.10
C PHE A 273 -22.92 1.09 -15.54
N GLY A 274 -22.77 1.91 -14.49
CA GLY A 274 -21.52 2.10 -13.75
C GLY A 274 -20.51 3.04 -14.42
N PRO A 275 -19.29 3.16 -13.84
CA PRO A 275 -18.33 4.20 -14.24
C PRO A 275 -17.44 3.85 -15.45
N ALA A 276 -17.56 2.65 -16.03
CA ALA A 276 -16.73 2.27 -17.18
C ALA A 276 -17.07 3.16 -18.38
N PRO A 277 -16.09 3.90 -18.94
CA PRO A 277 -16.37 4.90 -19.96
C PRO A 277 -16.48 4.29 -21.38
N ARG A 278 -16.13 3.01 -21.54
CA ARG A 278 -15.92 2.39 -22.86
C ARG A 278 -16.29 0.91 -22.89
N PRO A 279 -16.60 0.37 -24.07
CA PRO A 279 -16.85 -1.07 -24.24
C PRO A 279 -15.62 -1.91 -23.93
N LEU A 280 -15.83 -3.15 -23.46
CA LEU A 280 -14.75 -4.12 -23.39
C LEU A 280 -14.30 -4.46 -24.82
N PRO A 281 -12.98 -4.43 -25.11
CA PRO A 281 -12.46 -4.90 -26.39
C PRO A 281 -12.89 -6.34 -26.65
N GLN A 282 -13.27 -6.63 -27.89
CA GLN A 282 -13.69 -7.97 -28.31
C GLN A 282 -12.55 -8.65 -29.04
N LEU A 283 -12.30 -9.93 -28.72
CA LEU A 283 -11.32 -10.75 -29.40
C LEU A 283 -12.00 -11.46 -30.58
N PRO A 284 -11.50 -11.35 -31.82
CA PRO A 284 -12.08 -12.06 -32.96
C PRO A 284 -11.73 -13.56 -32.88
N LEU A 285 -12.74 -14.42 -32.91
CA LEU A 285 -12.58 -15.88 -32.76
C LEU A 285 -12.81 -16.64 -34.05
N GLN A 286 -12.11 -17.74 -34.24
CA GLN A 286 -12.36 -18.73 -35.29
C GLN A 286 -12.19 -20.14 -34.75
N PHE A 287 -12.78 -21.13 -35.43
CA PHE A 287 -12.48 -22.54 -35.17
C PHE A 287 -11.45 -23.05 -36.17
N ASP A 288 -10.54 -23.90 -35.72
CA ASP A 288 -9.75 -24.73 -36.62
C ASP A 288 -10.59 -25.89 -37.20
N SER A 289 -9.99 -26.69 -38.08
CA SER A 289 -10.68 -27.82 -38.72
C SER A 289 -11.07 -28.94 -37.74
N ALA A 290 -10.41 -29.02 -36.59
CA ALA A 290 -10.68 -30.00 -35.55
C ALA A 290 -11.72 -29.53 -34.53
N GLY A 291 -12.11 -28.25 -34.55
CA GLY A 291 -13.13 -27.68 -33.67
C GLY A 291 -12.57 -26.96 -32.44
N TYR A 292 -11.27 -26.67 -32.39
CA TYR A 292 -10.64 -25.88 -31.32
C TYR A 292 -10.69 -24.39 -31.64
N LEU A 293 -10.88 -23.56 -30.61
CA LEU A 293 -10.92 -22.11 -30.73
C LEU A 293 -9.53 -21.50 -30.90
N GLN A 294 -9.43 -20.56 -31.84
CA GLN A 294 -8.27 -19.71 -32.07
C GLN A 294 -8.69 -18.23 -32.19
N SER A 295 -7.77 -17.33 -31.88
CA SER A 295 -7.92 -15.91 -32.22
C SER A 295 -7.61 -15.66 -33.70
N GLN A 296 -8.38 -14.79 -34.36
CA GLN A 296 -8.10 -14.34 -35.73
C GLN A 296 -7.01 -13.26 -35.76
N ALA A 297 -6.85 -12.52 -34.66
CA ALA A 297 -5.92 -11.41 -34.48
C ALA A 297 -5.84 -11.04 -32.98
N ASP A 298 -4.99 -10.06 -32.64
CA ASP A 298 -5.05 -9.31 -31.37
C ASP A 298 -6.38 -8.53 -31.25
N PHE A 299 -6.64 -7.97 -30.08
CA PHE A 299 -7.68 -6.97 -29.89
C PHE A 299 -7.47 -5.77 -30.82
N ASN A 300 -8.56 -5.24 -31.35
CA ASN A 300 -8.51 -4.08 -32.26
C ASN A 300 -8.35 -2.73 -31.54
N GLN A 301 -8.21 -2.75 -30.21
CA GLN A 301 -8.05 -1.56 -29.38
C GLN A 301 -7.36 -1.97 -28.06
N PRO A 302 -6.63 -1.05 -27.40
CA PRO A 302 -5.98 -1.34 -26.12
C PRO A 302 -6.97 -1.80 -25.05
N VAL A 303 -6.57 -2.84 -24.32
CA VAL A 303 -7.36 -3.47 -23.25
C VAL A 303 -7.18 -2.76 -21.90
N GLY A 304 -8.20 -2.88 -21.05
CA GLY A 304 -8.20 -2.26 -19.72
C GLY A 304 -8.43 -0.74 -19.70
N PRO A 305 -7.98 -0.06 -18.62
CA PRO A 305 -8.16 1.37 -18.39
C PRO A 305 -7.59 2.26 -19.49
N GLY A 306 -8.09 3.49 -19.58
CA GLY A 306 -7.51 4.49 -20.47
C GLY A 306 -6.14 4.94 -19.96
N PHE A 307 -5.24 5.26 -20.89
CA PHE A 307 -3.96 5.91 -20.62
C PHE A 307 -3.78 7.10 -21.57
N TRP A 308 -2.83 7.98 -21.29
CA TRP A 308 -2.73 9.30 -21.92
C TRP A 308 -2.50 9.22 -23.43
N GLU A 309 -1.73 8.24 -23.90
CA GLU A 309 -1.38 8.02 -25.30
C GLU A 309 -2.42 7.21 -26.08
N ARG A 310 -3.54 6.80 -25.44
CA ARG A 310 -4.58 5.98 -26.07
C ARG A 310 -5.46 6.83 -26.98
N SER A 311 -5.25 6.73 -28.29
CA SER A 311 -6.09 7.30 -29.35
C SER A 311 -7.34 6.46 -29.66
#